data_AF-A0A6M5JB36-F1
#
_entry.id   AF-A0A6M5JB36-F1
#
_cell.length_a   1.000
_cell.length_b   1.000
_cell.length_c   1.000
_cell.angle_alpha   90.00
_cell.angle_beta   90.00
_cell.angle_gamma   90.00
#
_symmetry.space_group_name_H-M   'P 1'
#
loop_
_entity.id
_entity.type
_entity.pdbx_description
1 polymer ?
#
loop_
_entity_poly.entity_id
_entity_poly.type
_entity_poly.pdbx_seq_one_letter_code
_entity_poly.pdbx_strand_id
1 'polypeptide(L)'
;MSGRHVLIIGIAPNAVDFSDPDLPPGADADTIAAGLHEAQRLFAEQGDACDLCLLDLKGPPEAPIAAQLASRPYDCIVIGGIRIPKANLELFEAVVNAVHRHAPVVPIAFNTAPANSVEAAGRWMGQGRVTPGG
;
A
#
# COMPACT_ATOMS: atom_id res chain seq x y z
N MET A 1 -9.11 -19.80 12.25
CA MET A 1 -9.54 -18.74 11.30
C MET A 1 -8.29 -18.33 10.55
N SER A 2 -8.32 -18.25 9.22
CA SER A 2 -7.16 -17.73 8.47
C SER A 2 -7.06 -16.23 8.75
N GLY A 3 -5.85 -15.73 8.97
CA GLY A 3 -5.56 -14.30 9.06
C GLY A 3 -5.99 -13.55 7.80
N ARG A 4 -6.19 -12.24 7.91
CA ARG A 4 -6.46 -11.37 6.75
C ARG A 4 -5.17 -11.15 5.96
N HIS A 5 -5.32 -10.80 4.70
CA HIS A 5 -4.22 -10.45 3.82
C HIS A 5 -4.30 -8.97 3.43
N VAL A 6 -3.24 -8.22 3.72
CA VAL A 6 -3.11 -6.82 3.35
C VAL A 6 -2.01 -6.66 2.33
N LEU A 7 -2.23 -5.80 1.33
CA LEU A 7 -1.22 -5.36 0.39
C LEU A 7 -0.85 -3.91 0.68
N ILE A 8 0.43 -3.61 0.89
CA ILE A 8 0.93 -2.23 0.87
C ILE A 8 1.50 -1.93 -0.52
N ILE A 9 0.98 -0.90 -1.17
CA ILE A 9 1.51 -0.33 -2.41
C ILE A 9 2.23 0.98 -2.09
N GLY A 10 3.48 1.09 -2.54
CA GLY A 10 4.30 2.27 -2.31
C GLY A 10 5.38 2.43 -3.39
N ILE A 11 6.29 3.38 -3.20
CA ILE A 11 7.46 3.57 -4.07
C ILE A 11 8.62 2.79 -3.46
N ALA A 12 9.41 2.12 -4.30
CA ALA A 12 10.64 1.49 -3.85
C ALA A 12 11.59 2.54 -3.24
N PRO A 13 12.19 2.31 -2.06
CA PRO A 13 13.03 3.32 -1.40
C PRO A 13 14.17 3.87 -2.27
N ASN A 14 14.74 3.03 -3.14
CA ASN A 14 15.80 3.41 -4.08
C ASN A 14 15.31 4.23 -5.29
N ALA A 15 14.00 4.35 -5.50
CA ALA A 15 13.39 5.15 -6.55
C ALA A 15 12.90 6.51 -6.04
N VAL A 16 12.95 6.77 -4.72
CA VAL A 16 12.54 8.04 -4.13
C VAL A 16 13.64 9.10 -4.28
N ASP A 17 13.26 10.30 -4.73
CA ASP A 17 14.11 11.48 -4.68
C ASP A 17 14.03 12.13 -3.29
N PHE A 18 14.96 11.78 -2.40
CA PHE A 18 15.00 12.33 -1.02
C PHE A 18 15.38 13.81 -0.94
N SER A 19 15.66 14.47 -2.07
CA SER A 19 15.84 15.93 -2.11
C SER A 19 14.53 16.71 -2.29
N ASP A 20 13.41 16.01 -2.55
CA ASP A 20 12.11 16.63 -2.74
C ASP A 20 11.62 17.32 -1.45
N PRO A 21 11.35 18.64 -1.47
CA PRO A 21 10.93 19.39 -0.30
C PRO A 21 9.55 19.01 0.24
N ASP A 22 8.73 18.29 -0.54
CA ASP A 22 7.43 17.80 -0.08
C ASP A 22 7.56 16.52 0.78
N LEU A 23 8.74 15.89 0.84
CA LEU A 23 8.98 14.73 1.71
C LEU A 23 9.06 15.12 3.20
N PRO A 24 8.71 14.20 4.13
CA PRO A 24 8.88 14.44 5.54
C PRO A 24 10.34 14.75 5.91
N PRO A 25 10.60 15.71 6.80
CA PRO A 25 11.97 16.03 7.23
C PRO A 25 12.70 14.80 7.76
N GLY A 26 13.91 14.55 7.27
CA GLY A 26 14.73 13.40 7.67
C GLY A 26 14.28 12.06 7.08
N ALA A 27 13.39 12.06 6.07
CA ALA A 27 13.09 10.86 5.31
C ALA A 27 14.34 10.38 4.55
N ASP A 28 14.66 9.10 4.70
CA ASP A 28 15.68 8.40 3.94
C ASP A 28 15.21 6.97 3.63
N ALA A 29 16.00 6.26 2.82
CA ALA A 29 15.65 4.91 2.38
C ALA A 29 15.59 3.92 3.54
N ASP A 30 16.46 4.07 4.54
CA ASP A 30 16.55 3.17 5.69
C ASP A 30 15.35 3.33 6.61
N THR A 31 14.91 4.57 6.85
CA THR A 31 13.73 4.90 7.66
C THR A 31 12.46 4.38 7.00
N ILE A 32 12.33 4.51 5.68
CA ILE A 32 11.19 3.94 4.95
C ILE A 32 11.21 2.41 5.02
N ALA A 33 12.37 1.77 4.77
CA ALA A 33 12.50 0.32 4.84
C ALA A 33 12.19 -0.23 6.24
N ALA A 34 12.72 0.41 7.28
CA ALA A 34 12.41 0.08 8.67
C ALA A 34 10.93 0.21 8.98
N GLY A 35 10.28 1.27 8.49
CA GLY A 35 8.84 1.46 8.66
C GLY A 35 7.98 0.41 7.94
N LEU A 36 8.41 -0.10 6.78
CA LEU A 36 7.73 -1.19 6.08
C LEU A 36 7.90 -2.52 6.82
N HIS A 37 9.10 -2.83 7.31
CA HIS A 37 9.34 -4.00 8.13
C HIS A 37 8.54 -3.96 9.43
N GLU A 38 8.45 -2.79 10.07
CA GLU A 38 7.64 -2.61 11.26
C GLU A 38 6.15 -2.81 10.97
N ALA A 39 5.65 -2.30 9.83
CA ALA A 39 4.28 -2.56 9.42
C ALA A 39 3.99 -4.06 9.26
N GLN A 40 4.87 -4.81 8.59
CA GLN A 40 4.74 -6.27 8.45
C GLN A 40 4.74 -6.98 9.80
N ARG A 41 5.62 -6.55 10.72
CA ARG A 41 5.70 -7.08 12.09
C ARG A 41 4.38 -6.85 12.84
N LEU A 42 3.84 -5.63 12.79
CA LEU A 42 2.58 -5.27 13.46
C LEU A 42 1.37 -6.02 12.88
N PHE A 43 1.31 -6.26 11.57
CA PHE A 43 0.28 -7.13 10.98
C PHE A 43 0.40 -8.57 11.48
N ALA A 44 1.62 -9.11 11.52
CA ALA A 44 1.87 -10.47 12.00
C ALA A 44 1.48 -10.64 13.49
N GLU A 45 1.69 -9.63 14.34
CA GLU A 45 1.23 -9.63 15.73
C GLU A 45 -0.29 -9.70 15.88
N GLN A 46 -1.04 -9.21 14.88
CA GLN A 46 -2.51 -9.35 14.82
C GLN A 46 -2.97 -10.65 14.17
N GLY A 47 -2.04 -11.50 13.73
CA GLY A 47 -2.31 -12.74 13.00
C GLY A 47 -2.66 -12.51 11.52
N ASP A 48 -2.40 -11.32 10.98
CA ASP A 48 -2.62 -10.98 9.57
C ASP A 48 -1.31 -11.08 8.77
N ALA A 49 -1.43 -11.26 7.46
CA ALA A 49 -0.31 -11.26 6.52
C ALA A 49 -0.22 -9.92 5.77
N CYS A 50 1.00 -9.48 5.48
CA CYS A 50 1.25 -8.22 4.77
C CYS A 50 2.27 -8.40 3.64
N ASP A 51 1.79 -8.24 2.41
CA ASP A 51 2.63 -8.20 1.21
C ASP A 51 2.99 -6.74 0.84
N LEU A 52 4.09 -6.56 0.10
CA LEU A 52 4.54 -5.26 -0.38
C LEU A 52 4.62 -5.28 -1.92
N CYS A 53 4.01 -4.28 -2.57
CA CYS A 53 4.18 -3.98 -3.98
C CYS A 53 4.86 -2.61 -4.10
N LEU A 54 6.18 -2.61 -4.27
CA LEU A 54 6.99 -1.40 -4.33
C LEU A 54 7.31 -1.06 -5.79
N LEU A 55 6.85 0.11 -6.23
CA LEU A 55 6.90 0.57 -7.61
C LEU A 55 8.19 1.34 -7.89
N ASP A 56 8.74 1.15 -9.10
CA ASP A 56 9.73 2.07 -9.68
C ASP A 56 8.97 3.25 -10.32
N LEU A 57 9.51 4.46 -10.22
CA LEU A 57 8.95 5.67 -10.85
C LEU A 57 9.16 5.72 -12.36
N LYS A 58 10.03 4.86 -12.92
CA LYS A 58 10.40 4.89 -14.34
C LYS A 58 9.44 4.14 -15.26
N GLY A 59 8.45 3.41 -14.72
CA GLY A 59 7.57 2.53 -15.48
C GLY A 59 6.09 2.67 -15.12
N PRO A 60 5.18 2.18 -15.97
CA PRO A 60 3.75 2.20 -15.68
C PRO A 60 3.43 1.33 -14.45
N PRO A 61 2.66 1.83 -13.47
CA PRO A 61 2.41 1.11 -12.22
C PRO A 61 1.46 -0.08 -12.38
N GLU A 62 0.69 -0.14 -13.46
CA GLU A 62 -0.40 -1.10 -13.61
C GLU A 62 0.07 -2.55 -13.68
N ALA A 63 1.10 -2.86 -14.46
CA ALA A 63 1.57 -4.23 -14.64
C ALA A 63 1.99 -4.93 -13.32
N PRO A 64 2.85 -4.33 -12.47
CA PRO A 64 3.21 -4.96 -11.19
C PRO A 64 2.02 -5.05 -10.23
N ILE A 65 1.13 -4.05 -10.21
CA ILE A 65 -0.08 -4.07 -9.37
C ILE A 65 -1.02 -5.21 -9.82
N ALA A 66 -1.28 -5.33 -11.12
CA ALA A 66 -2.12 -6.39 -11.68
C ALA A 66 -1.56 -7.78 -11.36
N ALA A 67 -0.25 -7.97 -11.53
CA ALA A 67 0.41 -9.24 -11.19
C ALA A 67 0.28 -9.58 -9.70
N GLN A 68 0.48 -8.59 -8.82
CA GLN A 68 0.36 -8.80 -7.38
C GLN A 68 -1.08 -9.16 -6.97
N LEU A 69 -2.07 -8.42 -7.47
CA LEU A 69 -3.49 -8.64 -7.18
C LEU A 69 -4.02 -9.97 -7.77
N ALA A 70 -3.43 -10.46 -8.86
CA ALA A 70 -3.74 -11.77 -9.41
C ALA A 70 -3.13 -12.94 -8.61
N SER A 71 -2.10 -12.69 -7.80
CA SER A 71 -1.39 -13.75 -7.07
C SER A 71 -2.18 -14.33 -5.89
N ARG A 72 -3.09 -13.54 -5.30
CA ARG A 72 -3.95 -13.93 -4.18
C ARG A 72 -5.03 -12.87 -3.90
N PRO A 73 -6.12 -13.24 -3.19
CA PRO A 73 -7.06 -12.25 -2.66
C PRO A 73 -6.46 -11.43 -1.51
N TYR A 74 -6.89 -10.17 -1.40
CA TYR A 74 -6.57 -9.26 -0.30
C TYR A 74 -7.85 -8.74 0.35
N ASP A 75 -7.81 -8.54 1.66
CA ASP A 75 -8.90 -7.96 2.45
C ASP A 75 -8.80 -6.43 2.51
N CYS A 76 -7.61 -5.85 2.30
CA CYS A 76 -7.41 -4.40 2.20
C CYS A 76 -6.13 -4.08 1.40
N ILE A 77 -6.16 -2.96 0.69
CA ILE A 77 -5.00 -2.41 -0.02
C ILE A 77 -4.64 -1.07 0.62
N VAL A 78 -3.44 -0.97 1.20
CA VAL A 78 -2.89 0.27 1.74
C VAL A 78 -2.03 0.93 0.67
N ILE A 79 -2.34 2.18 0.30
CA ILE A 79 -1.50 2.98 -0.61
C ILE A 79 -0.78 4.05 0.24
N GLY A 80 0.55 4.00 0.24
CA GLY A 80 1.38 4.86 1.09
C GLY A 80 2.52 5.56 0.37
N GLY A 81 2.85 6.77 0.82
CA GLY A 81 3.98 7.57 0.32
C GLY A 81 3.81 8.19 -1.07
N ILE A 82 3.10 7.53 -1.99
CA ILE A 82 2.95 7.97 -3.39
C ILE A 82 2.31 9.36 -3.48
N ARG A 83 1.31 9.65 -2.64
CA ARG A 83 0.56 10.92 -2.63
C ARG A 83 1.26 12.09 -1.94
N ILE A 84 2.47 11.89 -1.40
CA ILE A 84 3.15 12.93 -0.60
C ILE A 84 3.77 13.99 -1.52
N PRO A 85 4.73 13.66 -2.41
CA PRO A 85 5.15 14.59 -3.45
C PRO A 85 3.99 15.01 -4.36
N LYS A 86 3.80 16.31 -4.57
CA LYS A 86 2.78 16.80 -5.52
C LYS A 86 3.06 16.30 -6.95
N ALA A 87 4.33 16.10 -7.29
CA ALA A 87 4.76 15.59 -8.60
C ALA A 87 4.24 14.17 -8.91
N ASN A 88 3.84 13.42 -7.88
CA ASN A 88 3.34 12.05 -8.04
C ASN A 88 1.82 11.98 -8.23
N LEU A 89 1.12 13.10 -8.45
CA LEU A 89 -0.34 13.10 -8.57
C LEU A 89 -0.84 12.16 -9.67
N GLU A 90 -0.28 12.22 -10.88
CA GLU A 90 -0.69 11.34 -11.99
C GLU A 90 -0.36 9.87 -11.69
N LEU A 91 0.78 9.60 -11.05
CA LEU A 91 1.14 8.27 -10.59
C LEU A 91 0.13 7.75 -9.56
N PHE A 92 -0.26 8.59 -8.61
CA PHE A 92 -1.24 8.26 -7.59
C PHE A 92 -2.58 7.88 -8.22
N GLU A 93 -3.06 8.66 -9.18
CA GLU A 93 -4.27 8.37 -9.95
C GLU A 93 -4.16 7.04 -10.70
N ALA A 94 -3.03 6.80 -11.37
CA ALA A 94 -2.78 5.54 -12.09
C ALA A 94 -2.79 4.33 -11.15
N VAL A 95 -2.20 4.44 -9.96
CA VAL A 95 -2.19 3.38 -8.94
C VAL A 95 -3.59 3.09 -8.42
N VAL A 96 -4.37 4.14 -8.07
CA VAL A 96 -5.76 3.97 -7.59
C VAL A 96 -6.63 3.32 -8.68
N ASN A 97 -6.49 3.76 -9.93
CA ASN A 97 -7.25 3.20 -11.05
C ASN A 97 -6.86 1.76 -11.36
N ALA A 98 -5.57 1.40 -11.26
CA ALA A 98 -5.11 0.02 -11.43
C ALA A 98 -5.68 -0.89 -10.33
N VAL A 99 -5.65 -0.45 -9.07
CA VAL A 99 -6.28 -1.18 -7.97
C VAL A 99 -7.78 -1.35 -8.20
N HIS A 100 -8.48 -0.28 -8.57
CA HIS A 100 -9.92 -0.34 -8.83
C HIS A 100 -10.27 -1.31 -9.97
N ARG A 101 -9.44 -1.38 -11.01
CA ARG A 101 -9.65 -2.28 -12.16
C ARG A 101 -9.45 -3.75 -11.81
N HIS A 102 -8.43 -4.05 -11.00
CA HIS A 102 -8.01 -5.43 -10.72
C HIS A 102 -8.55 -5.99 -9.40
N ALA A 103 -9.01 -5.12 -8.49
CA ALA A 103 -9.59 -5.49 -7.20
C ALA A 103 -10.76 -4.55 -6.82
N PRO A 104 -11.83 -4.47 -7.65
CA PRO A 104 -12.88 -3.45 -7.53
C PRO A 104 -13.66 -3.48 -6.22
N VAL A 105 -13.65 -4.61 -5.50
CA VAL A 105 -14.37 -4.82 -4.24
C VAL A 105 -13.49 -4.71 -3.00
N VAL A 106 -12.17 -4.57 -3.17
CA VAL A 106 -11.22 -4.52 -2.06
C VAL A 106 -11.08 -3.07 -1.60
N PRO A 107 -11.28 -2.78 -0.29
CA PRO A 107 -11.18 -1.42 0.21
C PRO A 107 -9.75 -0.88 0.13
N ILE A 108 -9.64 0.40 -0.24
CA ILE A 108 -8.38 1.14 -0.29
C ILE A 108 -8.23 1.98 0.99
N ALA A 109 -7.09 1.83 1.65
CA ALA A 109 -6.69 2.64 2.79
C ALA A 109 -5.50 3.54 2.42
N PHE A 110 -5.51 4.79 2.87
CA PHE A 110 -4.34 5.65 2.80
C PHE A 110 -3.71 5.78 4.18
N ASN A 111 -2.42 5.47 4.28
CA ASN A 111 -1.61 5.72 5.47
C ASN A 111 -0.95 7.12 5.37
N THR A 112 -0.38 7.61 6.47
CA THR A 112 0.45 8.83 6.47
C THR A 112 1.92 8.53 6.72
N ALA A 113 2.22 7.35 7.27
CA ALA A 113 3.57 6.82 7.42
C ALA A 113 3.52 5.28 7.30
N PRO A 114 4.61 4.61 6.89
CA PRO A 114 4.62 3.14 6.83
C PRO A 114 4.18 2.47 8.14
N ALA A 115 4.62 2.99 9.29
CA ALA A 115 4.32 2.43 10.61
C ALA A 115 2.84 2.45 11.01
N ASN A 116 2.00 3.32 10.42
CA ASN A 116 0.56 3.35 10.71
C ASN A 116 -0.30 2.61 9.68
N SER A 117 0.30 1.72 8.87
CA SER A 117 -0.43 0.91 7.89
C SER A 117 -1.46 -0.01 8.53
N VAL A 118 -1.19 -0.55 9.72
CA VAL A 118 -2.14 -1.39 10.46
C VAL A 118 -3.38 -0.60 10.88
N GLU A 119 -3.19 0.59 11.43
CA GLU A 119 -4.28 1.50 11.75
C GLU A 119 -5.08 1.87 10.49
N ALA A 120 -4.38 2.15 9.38
CA ALA A 120 -5.01 2.51 8.12
C ALA A 120 -5.89 1.40 7.56
N ALA A 121 -5.39 0.17 7.51
CA ALA A 121 -6.15 -0.99 7.07
C ALA A 121 -7.29 -1.31 8.04
N GLY A 122 -7.07 -1.16 9.36
CA GLY A 122 -8.05 -1.44 10.41
C GLY A 122 -9.37 -0.66 10.25
N ARG A 123 -9.33 0.56 9.68
CA ARG A 123 -10.54 1.35 9.38
C ARG A 123 -11.52 0.65 8.42
N TRP A 124 -11.02 -0.27 7.59
CA TRP A 124 -11.80 -0.96 6.57
C TRP A 124 -12.00 -2.44 6.89
N MET A 125 -11.01 -3.09 7.49
CA MET A 125 -11.06 -4.53 7.79
C MET A 125 -12.02 -4.92 8.92
N GLY A 126 -12.61 -3.94 9.62
CA GLY A 126 -13.64 -4.13 10.65
C GLY A 126 -15.08 -3.99 10.15
N GLN A 127 -15.29 -3.57 8.90
CA GLN A 127 -16.61 -3.48 8.28
C GLN A 127 -16.81 -4.73 7.41
N GLY A 128 -17.80 -5.54 7.78
CA GLY A 128 -17.94 -6.94 7.38
C GLY A 128 -17.72 -7.21 5.90
N ARG A 129 -17.17 -8.40 5.61
CA ARG A 129 -17.21 -9.04 4.30
C ARG A 129 -18.58 -8.79 3.67
N VAL A 130 -18.64 -7.86 2.72
CA VAL A 130 -19.80 -7.76 1.84
C VAL A 130 -19.68 -8.94 0.91
N THR A 131 -20.27 -10.06 1.28
CA THR A 131 -20.58 -11.13 0.33
C THR A 131 -21.43 -10.49 -0.77
N PRO A 132 -20.99 -10.50 -2.04
CA PRO A 132 -21.86 -10.13 -3.14
C PRO A 132 -23.07 -11.07 -3.07
N GLY A 133 -24.27 -10.49 -2.92
CA GLY A 133 -25.52 -11.26 -2.93
C GLY A 133 -25.64 -12.05 -4.24
N GLY A 134 -26.18 -13.27 -4.12
CA GLY A 134 -26.27 -14.26 -5.21
C GLY A 134 -27.39 -14.02 -6.22
#